data_AF-A0A8X7BN09-F1
#
_entry.id   AF-A0A8X7BN09-F1
#
_cell.length_a   1.000
_cell.length_b   1.000
_cell.length_c   1.000
_cell.angle_alpha   90.00
_cell.angle_beta   90.00
_cell.angle_gamma   90.00
#
_symmetry.space_group_name_H-M   'P 1'
#
loop_
_entity.id
_entity.type
_entity.pdbx_description
1 polymer ?
#
loop_
_entity_poly.entity_id
_entity_poly.type
_entity_poly.pdbx_seq_one_letter_code
_entity_poly.pdbx_strand_id
1 'polypeptide(L)' 'MGQSDEAIKRCWQEWMDNSRFQRHDGSGRRRATADREDILIVKSAVTASDSTLSTIRRTTHTLVCPP' A
#
# COMPACT_ATOMS: atom_id res chain seq x y z
N MET A 1 -7.80 -48.11 11.40
CA MET A 1 -7.08 -46.85 11.08
C MET A 1 -7.83 -46.21 9.93
N GLY A 2 -8.78 -45.34 10.29
CA GLY A 2 -9.96 -45.03 9.49
C GLY A 2 -9.83 -43.73 8.69
N GLN A 3 -10.67 -43.59 7.68
CA GLN A 3 -10.80 -42.49 6.71
C GLN A 3 -10.77 -41.04 7.27
N SER A 4 -10.83 -40.86 8.59
CA SER A 4 -10.80 -39.56 9.28
C SER A 4 -9.50 -38.78 9.07
N ASP A 5 -8.35 -39.45 9.11
CA ASP A 5 -7.05 -38.76 9.08
C ASP A 5 -6.76 -38.14 7.71
N GLU A 6 -7.17 -38.84 6.64
CA GLU A 6 -7.03 -38.34 5.27
C GLU A 6 -8.03 -37.22 4.97
N ALA A 7 -9.23 -37.28 5.55
CA ALA A 7 -10.20 -36.17 5.45
C ALA A 7 -9.69 -34.93 6.19
N ILE A 8 -9.12 -35.09 7.38
CA ILE A 8 -8.54 -33.99 8.16
C ILE A 8 -7.38 -33.35 7.40
N LYS A 9 -6.47 -34.14 6.83
CA LYS A 9 -5.35 -33.63 6.02
C LYS A 9 -5.84 -32.84 4.81
N ARG A 10 -6.87 -33.33 4.10
CA ARG A 10 -7.45 -32.64 2.94
C ARG A 10 -8.06 -31.30 3.34
N CYS A 11 -8.86 -31.26 4.41
CA CYS A 11 -9.43 -30.01 4.92
C CYS A 11 -8.33 -29.00 5.32
N TRP A 12 -7.23 -29.48 5.91
CA TRP A 12 -6.11 -28.62 6.31
C TRP A 12 -5.31 -28.09 5.12
N GLN A 13 -5.12 -28.91 4.10
CA GLN A 13 -4.49 -28.50 2.86
C GLN A 13 -5.32 -27.42 2.15
N GLU A 14 -6.64 -27.63 2.04
CA GLU A 14 -7.57 -26.69 1.42
C GLU A 14 -7.63 -25.36 2.18
N TRP A 15 -7.60 -25.40 3.52
CA TRP A 15 -7.52 -24.20 4.33
C TRP A 15 -6.23 -23.42 4.09
N MET A 16 -5.08 -24.11 4.02
CA MET A 16 -3.79 -23.48 3.74
C MET A 16 -3.74 -22.85 2.35
N ASP A 17 -4.29 -23.53 1.34
CA ASP A 17 -4.33 -23.03 -0.03
C ASP A 17 -5.27 -21.82 -0.16
N ASN A 18 -6.41 -21.84 0.53
CA ASN A 18 -7.33 -20.69 0.59
C ASN A 18 -6.76 -19.52 1.40
N SER A 19 -5.99 -19.80 2.46
CA SER A 19 -5.32 -18.76 3.26
C SER A 19 -4.12 -18.13 2.55
N ARG A 20 -3.60 -18.79 1.49
CA ARG A 20 -2.57 -18.24 0.60
C ARG A 20 -3.13 -17.28 -0.44
N PHE A 21 -4.45 -17.12 -0.55
CA PHE A 21 -4.99 -15.97 -1.27
C PHE A 21 -4.51 -14.72 -0.56
N GLN A 22 -3.53 -14.09 -1.21
CA GLN A 22 -2.99 -12.81 -0.85
C GLN A 22 -4.14 -11.94 -0.38
N ARG A 23 -3.96 -11.31 0.79
CA ARG A 23 -4.75 -10.12 1.13
C ARG A 23 -4.76 -9.28 -0.13
N HIS A 24 -5.89 -9.23 -0.82
CA HIS A 24 -6.05 -8.31 -1.92
C HIS A 24 -5.78 -6.96 -1.28
N ASP A 25 -4.62 -6.37 -1.57
CA ASP A 25 -4.41 -4.94 -1.37
C ASP A 25 -5.64 -4.31 -2.00
N GLY A 26 -6.48 -3.72 -1.15
CA GLY A 26 -7.92 -3.66 -1.40
C GLY A 26 -8.26 -3.12 -2.78
N SER A 27 -9.47 -3.40 -3.26
CA SER A 27 -10.05 -2.82 -4.48
C SER A 27 -10.20 -1.29 -4.44
N GLY A 28 -9.57 -0.63 -3.45
CA GLY A 28 -9.60 0.79 -3.19
C GLY A 28 -9.00 1.57 -4.34
N ARG A 29 -9.75 2.59 -4.75
CA ARG A 29 -9.34 3.63 -5.70
C ARG A 29 -7.88 4.01 -5.45
N ARG A 30 -7.08 4.01 -6.51
CA ARG A 30 -5.67 4.41 -6.46
C ARG A 30 -5.57 5.77 -5.77
N ARG A 31 -4.66 5.89 -4.80
CA ARG A 31 -4.41 7.15 -4.10
C ARG A 31 -4.02 8.22 -5.13
N ALA A 32 -4.43 9.45 -4.86
CA ALA A 32 -4.09 10.57 -5.72
C ALA A 32 -2.57 10.82 -5.78
N THR A 33 -1.85 10.42 -4.73
CA THR A 33 -0.41 10.54 -4.63
C THR A 33 0.27 9.17 -4.61
N ALA A 34 1.43 9.08 -5.26
CA ALA A 34 2.33 7.94 -5.14
C ALA A 34 3.22 8.05 -3.89
N ASP A 35 3.78 6.94 -3.42
CA ASP A 35 4.60 6.91 -2.19
C ASP A 35 5.80 7.89 -2.26
N ARG A 36 6.40 8.03 -3.44
CA ARG A 36 7.47 9.01 -3.68
C ARG A 36 6.98 10.45 -3.50
N GLU A 37 5.78 10.75 -3.97
CA GLU A 37 5.18 12.09 -3.84
C GLU A 37 4.88 12.38 -2.38
N ASP A 38 4.36 11.41 -1.62
CA ASP A 38 4.11 11.56 -0.19
C ASP A 38 5.39 11.89 0.59
N ILE A 39 6.48 11.17 0.31
CA ILE A 39 7.79 11.45 0.93
C ILE A 39 8.21 12.90 0.65
N LEU A 40 8.01 13.38 -0.57
CA LEU A 40 8.35 14.75 -0.96
C LEU A 40 7.42 15.78 -0.32
N ILE A 41 6.12 15.50 -0.19
CA ILE A 41 5.17 16.35 0.53
C ILE A 41 5.61 16.50 1.98
N VAL A 42 5.91 15.39 2.66
CA VAL A 42 6.37 15.41 4.05
C VAL A 42 7.68 16.20 4.18
N LYS A 43 8.65 15.95 3.31
CA LYS A 43 9.91 16.72 3.31
C LYS A 43 9.67 18.21 3.11
N SER A 44 8.87 18.59 2.11
CA SER A 44 8.56 19.99 1.84
C SER A 44 7.79 20.66 2.99
N ALA A 45 6.86 19.95 3.63
CA ALA A 45 6.13 20.47 4.80
C ALA A 45 7.04 20.64 6.03
N VAL A 46 8.01 19.74 6.22
CA VAL A 46 9.00 19.86 7.31
C VAL A 46 9.98 20.99 7.05
N THR A 47 10.47 21.14 5.82
CA THR A 47 11.44 22.18 5.45
C THR A 47 10.81 23.57 5.37
N ALA A 48 9.54 23.66 4.96
CA ALA A 48 8.81 24.90 4.75
C ALA A 48 7.53 24.91 5.60
N SER A 49 7.70 24.74 6.92
CA SER A 49 6.60 24.56 7.87
C SER A 49 5.72 25.80 8.07
N ASP A 50 6.24 26.98 7.73
CA ASP A 50 5.54 28.27 7.70
C ASP A 50 4.87 28.56 6.34
N SER A 51 5.12 27.73 5.33
CA SER A 51 4.67 27.97 3.97
C SER A 51 3.25 27.45 3.73
N THR A 52 2.57 28.11 2.80
CA THR A 52 1.21 27.70 2.41
C THR A 52 1.20 26.34 1.70
N LEU A 53 0.07 25.64 1.77
CA LEU A 53 -0.15 24.38 1.04
C LEU A 53 0.09 24.51 -0.47
N SER A 54 -0.28 25.64 -1.07
CA SER A 54 -0.03 25.94 -2.49
C SER A 54 1.46 25.98 -2.82
N THR A 55 2.28 26.56 -1.93
CA THR A 55 3.74 26.60 -2.09
C THR A 55 4.33 25.20 -2.00
N ILE A 56 3.94 24.44 -0.97
CA ILE A 56 4.37 23.05 -0.79
C ILE A 56 4.01 22.22 -2.02
N ARG A 57 2.76 22.29 -2.51
CA ARG A 57 2.31 21.55 -3.69
C ARG A 57 3.12 21.89 -4.94
N ARG A 58 3.43 23.17 -5.15
CA ARG A 58 4.27 23.60 -6.28
C ARG A 58 5.67 22.99 -6.17
N THR A 59 6.31 23.12 -5.02
CA THR A 59 7.66 22.59 -4.76
C THR A 59 7.70 21.06 -4.94
N THR A 60 6.72 20.33 -4.39
CA THR A 60 6.61 18.89 -4.60
C THR A 60 6.48 18.55 -6.09
N HIS A 61 5.64 19.28 -6.84
CA HIS A 61 5.46 19.02 -8.27
C HIS A 61 6.74 19.22 -9.07
N THR A 62 7.53 20.26 -8.77
CA THR A 62 8.84 20.50 -9.42
C THR A 62 9.85 19.37 -9.15
N LEU A 63 9.77 18.74 -7.96
CA LEU A 63 10.67 17.65 -7.56
C LEU A 63 10.26 16.29 -8.13
N VAL A 64 8.98 16.11 -8.44
CA VAL A 64 8.42 14.88 -9.02
C VAL A 64 8.60 14.86 -10.54
N CYS A 65 8.33 15.98 -11.21
CA CYS A 65 8.49 16.18 -12.65
C CYS A 65 9.44 17.36 -12.89
N PRO A 66 10.77 17.13 -12.89
CA PRO A 66 11.72 18.15 -13.29
C PRO A 66 11.54 18.51 -14.78
N PRO A 67 11.89 19.73 -15.18
CA PRO A 67 11.79 20.16 -16.59
C PRO A 67 12.66 19.33 -17.54
#